data_AF-A0A3M2G1F9-F1
#
_entry.id   AF-A0A3M2G1F9-F1
#
_cell.length_a   1.000
_cell.length_b   1.000
_cell.length_c   1.000
_cell.angle_alpha   90.00
_cell.angle_beta   90.00
_cell.angle_gamma   90.00
#
_symmetry.space_group_name_H-M   'P 1'
#
loop_
_entity.id
_entity.type
_entity.pdbx_description
1 polymer ?
#
loop_
_entity_poly.entity_id
_entity_poly.type
_entity_poly.pdbx_seq_one_letter_code
_entity_poly.pdbx_strand_id
1 'polypeptide(L)'
;MKLHRWFAYACLALTGLFLLTGCAASKTDRGSLTDRDIATALTDLDQRVNRLNTAVTSSNDRVNQLQNQNAQIVQQISMLEADLTSIEERITQLTAPQKEDTIVLPPSAPGGILNRAPSEMKAEYDRARQLMKDGDRTEAIALFTQLATDYPNTDLTDNCHYWVGVGYFLMGEYNQAITVFEHLLDSFDESNKREHARIMLGKIYLKLNQPVEALNQFKASLHEQPGDYRDFANNQIAKLEG
;
A
#
# COMPACT_ATOMS: atom_id res chain seq x y z
N MET A 1 -44.14 -70.28 -49.67
CA MET A 1 -43.10 -69.29 -49.31
C MET A 1 -43.64 -68.48 -48.12
N LYS A 2 -43.53 -68.91 -46.86
CA LYS A 2 -42.33 -69.05 -46.01
C LYS A 2 -41.53 -67.74 -45.82
N LEU A 3 -42.18 -66.60 -45.56
CA LEU A 3 -41.49 -65.42 -45.02
C LEU A 3 -42.35 -64.46 -44.17
N HIS A 4 -43.49 -64.90 -43.62
CA HIS A 4 -44.33 -64.04 -42.75
C HIS A 4 -44.49 -64.53 -41.30
N ARG A 5 -43.96 -65.71 -40.97
CA ARG A 5 -44.10 -66.31 -39.63
C ARG A 5 -42.91 -66.05 -38.69
N TRP A 6 -41.83 -65.42 -39.18
CA TRP A 6 -40.63 -65.14 -38.39
C TRP A 6 -40.69 -63.81 -37.62
N PHE A 7 -41.45 -62.81 -38.11
CA PHE A 7 -41.55 -61.51 -37.44
C PHE A 7 -42.46 -61.51 -36.20
N ALA A 8 -43.39 -62.46 -36.08
CA ALA A 8 -44.29 -62.54 -34.92
C ALA A 8 -43.63 -63.10 -33.66
N TYR A 9 -42.54 -63.89 -33.79
CA TYR A 9 -41.85 -64.48 -32.65
C TYR A 9 -40.69 -63.61 -32.11
N ALA A 10 -40.17 -62.67 -32.91
CA ALA A 10 -39.18 -61.71 -32.44
C ALA A 10 -39.80 -60.62 -31.53
N CYS A 11 -41.11 -60.39 -31.62
CA CYS A 11 -41.80 -59.35 -30.85
C CYS A 11 -42.26 -59.80 -29.46
N LEU A 12 -42.27 -61.11 -29.17
CA LEU A 12 -42.71 -61.67 -27.88
C LEU A 12 -41.54 -62.14 -26.97
N ALA A 13 -40.31 -62.17 -27.47
CA ALA A 13 -39.13 -62.50 -26.68
C ALA A 13 -38.45 -61.27 -26.02
N LEU A 14 -38.81 -60.04 -26.44
CA LEU A 14 -38.29 -58.80 -25.87
C LEU A 14 -39.18 -58.18 -24.78
N THR A 15 -40.38 -58.71 -24.56
CA THR A 15 -41.31 -58.24 -23.51
C THR A 15 -41.27 -59.06 -22.22
N GLY A 16 -40.35 -60.05 -22.11
CA GLY A 16 -40.31 -60.99 -20.98
C GLY A 16 -39.07 -60.91 -20.08
N LEU A 17 -38.09 -60.05 -20.37
CA LEU A 17 -36.83 -59.98 -19.64
C LEU A 17 -36.54 -58.56 -19.12
N PHE A 18 -37.53 -57.96 -18.44
CA PHE A 18 -37.36 -56.70 -17.71
C PHE A 18 -38.20 -56.67 -16.42
N LEU A 19 -38.37 -57.82 -15.75
CA LEU A 19 -39.14 -57.93 -14.51
C LEU A 19 -38.43 -58.57 -13.31
N LEU A 20 -37.11 -58.81 -13.35
CA LEU A 20 -36.41 -59.44 -12.21
C LEU A 20 -34.97 -58.93 -11.98
N THR A 21 -34.73 -57.63 -12.13
CA THR A 21 -33.62 -56.95 -11.42
C THR A 21 -34.22 -55.90 -10.52
N GLY A 22 -34.54 -56.31 -9.30
CA GLY A 22 -34.71 -55.36 -8.21
C GLY A 22 -33.38 -54.67 -7.94
N CYS A 23 -33.39 -53.35 -8.01
CA CYS A 23 -32.59 -52.48 -7.16
C CYS A 23 -33.45 -51.25 -6.94
N ALA A 24 -33.83 -51.05 -5.68
CA ALA A 24 -34.42 -49.84 -5.10
C ALA A 24 -35.09 -48.90 -6.11
N ALA A 25 -36.42 -48.90 -6.12
CA ALA A 25 -37.12 -47.64 -6.32
C ALA A 25 -36.56 -46.68 -5.26
N SER A 26 -35.54 -45.90 -5.61
CA SER A 26 -35.29 -44.65 -4.94
C SER A 26 -36.59 -43.91 -5.14
N LYS A 27 -37.39 -43.86 -4.06
CA LYS A 27 -38.36 -42.80 -3.90
C LYS A 27 -37.53 -41.55 -4.15
N THR A 28 -37.61 -41.02 -5.37
CA THR A 28 -37.28 -39.64 -5.59
C THR A 28 -38.36 -38.97 -4.76
N ASP A 29 -38.00 -38.72 -3.51
CA ASP A 29 -38.73 -37.85 -2.64
C ASP A 29 -38.75 -36.54 -3.43
N ARG A 30 -39.78 -36.35 -4.26
CA ARG A 30 -40.22 -35.00 -4.58
C ARG A 30 -40.70 -34.51 -3.23
N GLY A 31 -39.73 -34.13 -2.39
CA GLY A 31 -39.97 -33.47 -1.14
C GLY A 31 -40.75 -32.24 -1.54
N SER A 32 -42.07 -32.32 -1.41
CA SER A 32 -42.89 -31.13 -1.43
C SER A 32 -42.30 -30.28 -0.31
N LEU A 33 -41.65 -29.17 -0.68
CA LEU A 33 -41.19 -28.16 0.27
C LEU A 33 -42.34 -27.95 1.24
N THR A 34 -42.16 -28.42 2.47
CA THR A 34 -43.22 -28.30 3.45
C THR A 34 -43.22 -26.85 3.91
N ASP A 35 -44.37 -26.35 4.37
CA ASP A 35 -44.43 -25.00 4.97
C ASP A 35 -43.40 -24.83 6.09
N ARG A 36 -43.04 -25.93 6.75
CA ARG A 36 -41.97 -25.99 7.77
C ARG A 36 -40.59 -25.74 7.17
N ASP A 37 -40.26 -26.29 6.01
CA ASP A 37 -38.96 -26.09 5.34
C ASP A 37 -38.80 -24.67 4.79
N ILE A 38 -39.91 -24.07 4.34
CA ILE A 38 -39.94 -22.66 3.92
C ILE A 38 -39.76 -21.76 5.16
N ALA A 39 -40.44 -22.06 6.27
CA ALA A 39 -40.32 -21.29 7.51
C ALA A 39 -38.90 -21.35 8.10
N THR A 40 -38.24 -22.50 8.05
CA THR A 40 -36.84 -22.62 8.50
C THR A 40 -35.89 -21.84 7.60
N ALA A 41 -36.05 -21.91 6.27
CA ALA A 41 -35.25 -21.14 5.33
C ALA A 41 -35.44 -19.62 5.49
N LEU A 42 -36.66 -19.15 5.74
CA LEU A 42 -36.95 -17.75 6.02
C LEU A 42 -36.30 -17.29 7.33
N THR A 43 -36.31 -18.14 8.36
CA THR A 43 -35.66 -17.85 9.65
C THR A 43 -34.13 -17.78 9.51
N ASP A 44 -33.53 -18.68 8.74
CA ASP A 44 -32.08 -18.63 8.45
C ASP A 44 -31.71 -17.37 7.66
N LEU A 45 -32.51 -17.01 6.65
CA LEU A 45 -32.29 -15.80 5.87
C LEU A 45 -32.38 -14.54 6.74
N ASP A 46 -33.36 -14.46 7.63
CA ASP A 46 -33.50 -13.35 8.58
C ASP A 46 -32.28 -13.26 9.52
N GLN A 47 -31.81 -14.39 10.05
CA GLN A 47 -30.58 -14.43 10.84
C GLN A 47 -29.35 -13.95 10.05
N ARG A 48 -29.23 -14.33 8.78
CA ARG A 48 -28.12 -13.89 7.91
C ARG A 48 -28.20 -12.41 7.61
N VAL A 49 -29.39 -11.88 7.32
CA VAL A 49 -29.61 -10.43 7.12
C VAL A 49 -29.23 -9.65 8.38
N ASN A 50 -29.66 -10.12 9.56
CA ASN A 50 -29.33 -9.47 10.83
C ASN A 50 -27.82 -9.49 11.14
N ARG A 51 -27.14 -10.60 10.85
CA ARG A 51 -25.67 -10.69 10.96
C ARG A 51 -24.96 -9.74 10.01
N LEU A 52 -25.42 -9.65 8.75
CA LEU A 52 -24.88 -8.73 7.75
C LEU A 52 -25.07 -7.27 8.18
N ASN A 53 -26.27 -6.91 8.65
CA ASN A 53 -26.54 -5.56 9.14
C ASN A 53 -25.61 -5.19 10.31
N THR A 54 -25.43 -6.12 11.26
CA THR A 54 -24.50 -5.91 12.38
C THR A 54 -23.06 -5.73 11.90
N ALA A 55 -22.61 -6.56 10.94
CA ALA A 55 -21.28 -6.46 10.36
C ALA A 55 -21.06 -5.13 9.63
N VAL A 56 -22.03 -4.69 8.83
CA VAL A 56 -22.00 -3.40 8.12
C VAL A 56 -21.92 -2.24 9.12
N THR A 57 -22.73 -2.24 10.18
CA THR A 57 -22.65 -1.22 11.22
C THR A 57 -21.28 -1.20 11.88
N SER A 58 -20.74 -2.36 12.26
CA SER A 58 -19.40 -2.44 12.86
C SER A 58 -18.29 -1.96 11.92
N SER A 59 -18.45 -2.20 10.62
CA SER A 59 -17.52 -1.73 9.59
C SER A 59 -17.60 -0.22 9.44
N ASN A 60 -18.81 0.35 9.44
CA ASN A 60 -19.00 1.79 9.38
C ASN A 60 -18.44 2.49 10.62
N ASP A 61 -18.64 1.92 11.81
CA ASP A 61 -18.06 2.44 13.05
C ASP A 61 -16.53 2.45 13.00
N ARG A 62 -15.94 1.37 12.48
CA ARG A 62 -14.49 1.28 12.29
C ARG A 62 -13.97 2.27 11.26
N VAL A 63 -14.69 2.49 10.16
CA VAL A 63 -14.34 3.53 9.17
C VAL A 63 -14.38 4.91 9.81
N ASN A 64 -15.43 5.23 10.57
CA ASN A 64 -15.55 6.50 11.28
C ASN A 64 -14.43 6.68 12.31
N GLN A 65 -14.10 5.63 13.06
CA GLN A 65 -12.98 5.64 14.01
C GLN A 65 -11.64 5.90 13.31
N LEU A 66 -11.38 5.22 12.19
CA LEU A 66 -10.16 5.42 11.39
C LEU A 66 -10.10 6.83 10.80
N GLN A 67 -11.23 7.37 10.35
CA GLN A 67 -11.31 8.76 9.87
C GLN A 67 -10.97 9.76 10.98
N ASN A 68 -11.50 9.55 12.18
CA ASN A 68 -11.18 10.38 13.34
C ASN A 68 -9.71 10.27 13.75
N GLN A 69 -9.14 9.05 13.74
CA GLN A 69 -7.71 8.84 14.00
C GLN A 69 -6.85 9.52 12.93
N ASN A 70 -7.21 9.42 11.65
CA ASN A 70 -6.49 10.11 10.57
C ASN A 70 -6.53 11.63 10.75
N ALA A 71 -7.68 12.20 11.12
CA ALA A 71 -7.79 13.64 11.39
C ALA A 71 -6.90 14.08 12.55
N GLN A 72 -6.84 13.28 13.64
CA GLN A 72 -5.96 13.54 14.78
C GLN A 72 -4.48 13.46 14.41
N ILE A 73 -4.07 12.44 13.63
CA ILE A 73 -2.70 12.29 13.17
C ILE A 73 -2.30 13.47 12.28
N VAL A 74 -3.17 13.89 11.36
CA VAL A 74 -2.92 15.06 10.50
C VAL A 74 -2.74 16.33 11.33
N GLN A 75 -3.55 16.52 12.38
CA GLN A 75 -3.40 17.64 13.29
C GLN A 75 -2.06 17.59 14.06
N GLN A 76 -1.67 16.41 14.56
CA GLN A 76 -0.39 16.21 15.23
C GLN A 76 0.80 16.51 14.31
N ILE A 77 0.74 16.03 13.06
CA ILE A 77 1.77 16.33 12.05
C ILE A 77 1.86 17.84 11.83
N SER A 78 0.73 18.55 11.69
CA SER A 78 0.74 20.01 11.53
C SER A 78 1.37 20.73 12.72
N MET A 79 1.15 20.26 13.95
CA MET A 79 1.77 20.83 15.16
C MET A 79 3.28 20.57 15.19
N LEU A 80 3.69 19.33 14.90
CA LEU A 80 5.10 18.93 14.83
C LEU A 80 5.86 19.68 13.73
N GLU A 81 5.23 19.92 12.59
CA GLU A 81 5.80 20.71 11.48
C GLU A 81 6.02 22.18 11.89
N ALA A 82 5.09 22.76 12.68
CA ALA A 82 5.23 24.10 13.21
C ALA A 82 6.34 24.19 14.27
N ASP A 83 6.43 23.20 15.15
CA ASP A 83 7.49 23.10 16.16
C ASP A 83 8.86 22.93 15.51
N LEU A 84 8.96 22.09 14.47
CA LEU A 84 10.20 21.90 13.71
C LEU A 84 10.65 23.21 13.07
N THR A 85 9.73 23.95 12.44
CA THR A 85 10.03 25.25 11.83
C THR A 85 10.54 26.26 12.87
N SER A 86 9.94 26.28 14.07
CA SER A 86 10.39 27.14 15.18
C SER A 86 11.80 26.75 15.68
N ILE A 87 12.09 25.45 15.75
CA ILE A 87 13.41 24.94 16.14
C ILE A 87 14.45 25.28 15.07
N GLU A 88 14.13 25.12 13.79
CA GLU A 88 15.00 25.50 12.66
C GLU A 88 15.33 27.00 12.68
N GLU A 89 14.34 27.85 12.95
CA GLU A 89 14.57 29.29 13.08
C GLU A 89 15.51 29.61 14.25
N ARG A 90 15.33 28.94 15.39
CA ARG A 90 16.22 29.09 16.55
C ARG A 90 17.62 28.58 16.28
N ILE A 91 17.77 27.45 15.59
CA ILE A 91 19.08 26.92 15.19
C ILE A 91 19.76 27.92 14.25
N THR A 92 19.07 28.44 13.25
CA THR A 92 19.61 29.43 12.30
C THR A 92 20.11 30.70 13.01
N GLN A 93 19.41 31.16 14.05
CA GLN A 93 19.86 32.29 14.87
C GLN A 93 21.09 31.96 15.74
N LEU A 94 21.28 30.69 16.12
CA LEU A 94 22.39 30.21 16.92
C LEU A 94 23.61 29.77 16.09
N THR A 95 23.42 29.39 14.82
CA THR A 95 24.46 28.90 13.89
C THR A 95 24.84 29.91 12.81
N ALA A 96 24.26 31.11 12.82
CA ALA A 96 24.68 32.20 11.95
C ALA A 96 26.20 32.43 12.08
N PRO A 97 26.97 32.29 10.98
CA PRO A 97 28.42 32.39 11.05
C PRO A 97 28.83 33.80 11.46
N GLN A 98 29.60 33.91 12.56
CA GLN A 98 30.47 35.06 12.75
C GLN A 98 31.40 35.12 11.53
N LYS A 99 31.42 36.27 10.83
CA LYS A 99 32.28 36.53 9.66
C LYS A 99 33.66 35.90 9.82
N GLU A 100 34.04 35.00 8.92
CA GLU A 100 35.44 34.68 8.68
C GLU A 100 35.68 34.37 7.19
N ASP A 101 36.86 34.80 6.74
CA ASP A 101 37.21 35.17 5.37
C ASP A 101 37.31 34.01 4.37
N THR A 102 37.01 34.37 3.12
CA THR A 102 37.16 33.66 1.84
C THR A 102 38.35 32.70 1.69
N ILE A 103 38.07 31.49 1.16
CA ILE A 103 38.96 30.77 0.23
C ILE A 103 38.11 30.20 -0.93
N VAL A 104 38.61 30.36 -2.16
CA VAL A 104 37.95 30.06 -3.43
C VAL A 104 38.68 28.91 -4.18
N LEU A 105 37.89 28.10 -4.93
CA LEU A 105 38.17 27.25 -6.15
C LEU A 105 38.49 25.74 -5.98
N PRO A 106 38.25 24.86 -7.01
CA PRO A 106 37.71 25.03 -8.39
C PRO A 106 36.54 24.06 -8.80
N PRO A 107 35.99 24.12 -10.04
CA PRO A 107 34.62 23.69 -10.38
C PRO A 107 34.49 22.29 -11.01
N SER A 108 33.33 21.64 -10.84
CA SER A 108 32.87 20.53 -11.70
C SER A 108 31.34 20.42 -11.75
N ALA A 109 30.84 20.27 -12.98
CA ALA A 109 29.47 20.01 -13.46
C ALA A 109 28.56 21.24 -13.79
N PRO A 110 28.06 21.34 -15.04
CA PRO A 110 27.26 22.46 -15.55
C PRO A 110 25.74 22.24 -15.41
N GLY A 111 25.01 23.26 -14.95
CA GLY A 111 23.56 23.33 -15.15
C GLY A 111 22.83 24.21 -14.15
N GLY A 112 22.54 25.47 -14.53
CA GLY A 112 21.48 26.28 -13.93
C GLY A 112 21.81 27.01 -12.62
N ILE A 113 22.61 28.08 -12.70
CA ILE A 113 22.64 29.09 -11.62
C ILE A 113 21.33 29.87 -11.68
N LEU A 114 20.31 29.44 -10.94
CA LEU A 114 19.35 30.39 -10.38
C LEU A 114 19.67 30.54 -8.90
N ASN A 115 20.27 31.67 -8.55
CA ASN A 115 20.47 32.14 -7.18
C ASN A 115 19.10 32.37 -6.51
N ARG A 116 18.33 31.32 -6.21
CA ARG A 116 17.21 31.43 -5.29
C ARG A 116 17.71 31.19 -3.87
N ALA A 117 17.23 32.01 -2.94
CA ALA A 117 17.62 31.88 -1.54
C ALA A 117 17.15 30.53 -0.96
N PRO A 118 17.85 29.95 0.04
CA PRO A 118 17.38 28.75 0.75
C PRO A 118 15.97 28.89 1.36
N SER A 119 15.55 30.11 1.70
CA SER A 119 14.19 30.39 2.15
C SER A 119 13.12 30.14 1.08
N GLU A 120 13.46 30.34 -0.20
CA GLU A 120 12.58 30.02 -1.32
C GLU A 120 12.45 28.51 -1.52
N MET A 121 13.52 27.74 -1.26
CA MET A 121 13.46 26.27 -1.29
C MET A 121 12.43 25.74 -0.29
N LYS A 122 12.44 26.25 0.95
CA LYS A 122 11.51 25.80 2.00
C LYS A 122 10.06 26.06 1.62
N ALA A 123 9.75 27.24 1.07
CA ALA A 123 8.40 27.59 0.65
C ALA A 123 7.89 26.69 -0.50
N GLU A 124 8.72 26.45 -1.51
CA GLU A 124 8.36 25.55 -2.62
C GLU A 124 8.31 24.08 -2.18
N TYR A 125 9.15 23.67 -1.24
CA TYR A 125 9.09 22.34 -0.61
C TYR A 125 7.77 22.14 0.14
N ASP A 126 7.33 23.12 0.92
CA ASP A 126 6.04 23.08 1.61
C ASP A 126 4.86 23.01 0.62
N ARG A 127 4.94 23.75 -0.49
CA ARG A 127 3.98 23.63 -1.61
C ARG A 127 3.97 22.23 -2.22
N ALA A 128 5.14 21.64 -2.49
CA ALA A 128 5.25 20.30 -3.04
C ALA A 128 4.64 19.23 -2.10
N ARG A 129 4.83 19.40 -0.78
CA ARG A 129 4.17 18.54 0.23
C ARG A 129 2.67 18.72 0.23
N GLN A 130 2.16 19.93 0.04
CA GLN A 130 0.72 20.17 -0.06
C GLN A 130 0.12 19.48 -1.29
N LEU A 131 0.77 19.58 -2.47
CA LEU A 131 0.37 18.84 -3.66
C LEU A 131 0.32 17.31 -3.42
N MET A 132 1.30 16.77 -2.68
CA MET A 132 1.30 15.36 -2.30
C MET A 132 0.10 14.99 -1.41
N LYS A 133 -0.30 15.87 -0.47
CA LYS A 133 -1.48 15.70 0.39
C LYS A 133 -2.78 15.78 -0.40
N ASP A 134 -2.85 16.69 -1.37
CA ASP A 134 -4.03 16.90 -2.22
C ASP A 134 -4.22 15.80 -3.28
N GLY A 135 -3.18 14.99 -3.50
CA GLY A 135 -3.20 13.84 -4.42
C GLY A 135 -2.62 14.16 -5.79
N ASP A 136 -2.16 15.39 -6.02
CA ASP A 136 -1.51 15.87 -7.24
C ASP A 136 -0.05 15.41 -7.32
N ARG A 137 0.14 14.09 -7.26
CA ARG A 137 1.44 13.43 -7.12
C ARG A 137 2.40 13.74 -8.27
N THR A 138 1.89 13.87 -9.50
CA THR A 138 2.73 14.18 -10.66
C THR A 138 3.34 15.57 -10.56
N GLU A 139 2.56 16.58 -10.17
CA GLU A 139 3.08 17.94 -9.97
C GLU A 139 4.02 18.00 -8.77
N ALA A 140 3.67 17.31 -7.67
CA ALA A 140 4.53 17.21 -6.51
C ALA A 140 5.90 16.59 -6.85
N ILE A 141 5.93 15.49 -7.60
CA ILE A 141 7.17 14.84 -8.04
C ILE A 141 8.01 15.77 -8.90
N ALA A 142 7.38 16.48 -9.86
CA ALA A 142 8.08 17.43 -10.72
C ALA A 142 8.74 18.54 -9.89
N LEU A 143 8.00 19.10 -8.92
CA LEU A 143 8.50 20.17 -8.05
C LEU A 143 9.62 19.67 -7.13
N PHE A 144 9.49 18.52 -6.48
CA PHE A 144 10.58 17.96 -5.66
C PHE A 144 11.82 17.64 -6.49
N THR A 145 11.65 17.12 -7.71
CA THR A 145 12.77 16.83 -8.62
C THR A 145 13.49 18.12 -9.01
N GLN A 146 12.73 19.17 -9.30
CA GLN A 146 13.28 20.49 -9.56
C GLN A 146 14.04 21.02 -8.34
N LEU A 147 13.45 20.96 -7.14
CA LEU A 147 14.10 21.43 -5.92
C LEU A 147 15.40 20.68 -5.62
N ALA A 148 15.44 19.36 -5.82
CA ALA A 148 16.66 18.58 -5.67
C ALA A 148 17.75 18.97 -6.70
N THR A 149 17.35 19.41 -7.88
CA THR A 149 18.26 19.85 -8.95
C THR A 149 18.78 21.26 -8.69
N ASP A 150 17.89 22.19 -8.33
CA ASP A 150 18.19 23.59 -8.09
C ASP A 150 18.97 23.78 -6.77
N TYR A 151 18.78 22.87 -5.80
CA TYR A 151 19.41 22.90 -4.48
C TYR A 151 20.04 21.53 -4.15
N PRO A 152 21.19 21.17 -4.75
CA PRO A 152 21.77 19.83 -4.61
C PRO A 152 22.45 19.57 -3.25
N ASN A 153 22.75 20.61 -2.46
CA ASN A 153 23.53 20.51 -1.23
C ASN A 153 22.83 21.22 -0.06
N THR A 154 21.64 20.76 0.31
CA THR A 154 20.88 21.30 1.45
C THR A 154 20.30 20.18 2.30
N ASP A 155 19.94 20.51 3.55
CA ASP A 155 19.27 19.59 4.48
C ASP A 155 17.88 19.12 3.99
N LEU A 156 17.36 19.71 2.90
CA LEU A 156 16.09 19.33 2.27
C LEU A 156 16.26 18.51 0.99
N THR A 157 17.48 18.37 0.46
CA THR A 157 17.71 17.68 -0.82
C THR A 157 17.39 16.19 -0.72
N ASP A 158 17.86 15.53 0.34
CA ASP A 158 17.55 14.14 0.65
C ASP A 158 16.04 13.90 0.88
N ASN A 159 15.38 14.86 1.53
CA ASN A 159 13.94 14.88 1.74
C ASN A 159 13.18 14.97 0.39
N CYS A 160 13.67 15.77 -0.56
CA CYS A 160 13.08 15.84 -1.90
C CYS A 160 13.16 14.49 -2.61
N HIS A 161 14.31 13.81 -2.60
CA HIS A 161 14.44 12.46 -3.16
C HIS A 161 13.50 11.46 -2.47
N TYR A 162 13.40 11.52 -1.14
CA TYR A 162 12.46 10.68 -0.40
C TYR A 162 11.01 10.88 -0.87
N TRP A 163 10.55 12.12 -1.01
CA TRP A 163 9.19 12.42 -1.46
C TRP A 163 8.93 12.08 -2.92
N VAL A 164 9.93 12.18 -3.80
CA VAL A 164 9.84 11.66 -5.18
C VAL A 164 9.58 10.15 -5.17
N GLY A 165 10.35 9.39 -4.38
CA GLY A 165 10.16 7.95 -4.23
C GLY A 165 8.78 7.59 -3.66
N VAL A 166 8.31 8.33 -2.65
CA VAL A 166 6.95 8.18 -2.09
C VAL A 166 5.88 8.48 -3.15
N GLY A 167 6.06 9.54 -3.94
CA GLY A 167 5.15 9.88 -5.03
C GLY A 167 5.00 8.74 -6.05
N TYR A 168 6.12 8.19 -6.52
CA TYR A 168 6.10 7.04 -7.42
C TYR A 168 5.44 5.81 -6.79
N PHE A 169 5.75 5.51 -5.53
CA PHE A 169 5.09 4.42 -4.79
C PHE A 169 3.57 4.58 -4.74
N LEU A 170 3.09 5.80 -4.43
CA LEU A 170 1.66 6.09 -4.34
C LEU A 170 0.95 5.98 -5.69
N MET A 171 1.64 6.26 -6.80
CA MET A 171 1.14 6.07 -8.17
C MET A 171 1.21 4.61 -8.63
N GLY A 172 1.85 3.70 -7.88
CA GLY A 172 2.07 2.32 -8.27
C GLY A 172 3.27 2.11 -9.22
N GLU A 173 4.05 3.16 -9.44
CA GLU A 173 5.25 3.19 -10.28
C GLU A 173 6.45 2.64 -9.50
N TYR A 174 6.39 1.36 -9.16
CA TYR A 174 7.27 0.73 -8.19
C TYR A 174 8.73 0.68 -8.61
N ASN A 175 9.02 0.47 -9.90
CA ASN A 175 10.40 0.42 -10.38
C ASN A 175 11.07 1.80 -10.28
N GLN A 176 10.36 2.87 -10.65
CA GLN A 176 10.86 4.24 -10.49
C GLN A 176 11.06 4.58 -9.00
N ALA A 177 10.14 4.15 -8.14
CA ALA A 177 10.27 4.33 -6.69
C ALA A 177 11.53 3.64 -6.15
N ILE A 178 11.81 2.41 -6.58
CA ILE A 178 13.04 1.68 -6.21
C ILE A 178 14.28 2.47 -6.61
N THR A 179 14.39 2.88 -7.88
CA THR A 179 15.55 3.63 -8.38
C THR A 179 15.81 4.90 -7.55
N VAL A 180 14.76 5.62 -7.17
CA VAL A 180 14.89 6.86 -6.40
C VAL A 180 15.31 6.59 -4.95
N PHE A 181 14.76 5.56 -4.31
CA PHE A 181 15.15 5.21 -2.95
C PHE A 181 16.56 4.61 -2.88
N GLU A 182 16.97 3.83 -3.88
CA GLU A 182 18.35 3.33 -3.99
C GLU A 182 19.33 4.49 -4.18
N HIS A 183 19.03 5.44 -5.07
CA HIS A 183 19.84 6.65 -5.20
C HIS A 183 19.97 7.43 -3.87
N LEU A 184 18.88 7.52 -3.09
CA LEU A 184 18.92 8.16 -1.77
C LEU A 184 19.90 7.42 -0.84
N LEU A 185 19.82 6.09 -0.81
CA LEU A 185 20.70 5.26 0.02
C LEU A 185 22.16 5.29 -0.42
N ASP A 186 22.43 5.48 -1.71
CA ASP A 186 23.79 5.52 -2.24
C ASP A 186 24.43 6.91 -2.16
N SER A 187 23.63 7.98 -2.22
CA SER A 187 24.14 9.36 -2.34
C SER A 187 24.08 10.16 -1.03
N PHE A 188 23.25 9.75 -0.07
CA PHE A 188 23.04 10.49 1.19
C PHE A 188 23.25 9.57 2.41
N ASP A 189 24.51 9.32 2.75
CA ASP A 189 24.90 8.39 3.82
C ASP A 189 24.54 8.83 5.24
N GLU A 190 24.45 10.14 5.47
CA GLU A 190 24.10 10.72 6.77
C GLU A 190 22.62 11.16 6.85
N SER A 191 21.80 10.83 5.85
CA SER A 191 20.40 11.25 5.80
C SER A 191 19.54 10.52 6.84
N ASN A 192 18.72 11.27 7.57
CA ASN A 192 17.68 10.72 8.46
C ASN A 192 16.49 10.07 7.71
N LYS A 193 16.54 10.01 6.38
CA LYS A 193 15.55 9.35 5.53
C LYS A 193 15.97 7.95 5.08
N ARG A 194 17.19 7.51 5.37
CA ARG A 194 17.70 6.20 4.92
C ARG A 194 16.85 5.06 5.43
N GLU A 195 16.56 5.04 6.72
CA GLU A 195 15.80 3.95 7.32
C GLU A 195 14.34 3.97 6.83
N HIS A 196 13.76 5.16 6.62
CA HIS A 196 12.44 5.32 6.01
C HIS A 196 12.43 4.84 4.55
N ALA A 197 13.45 5.16 3.77
CA ALA A 197 13.62 4.70 2.39
C ALA A 197 13.71 3.16 2.34
N ARG A 198 14.43 2.53 3.28
CA ARG A 198 14.47 1.06 3.40
C ARG A 198 13.11 0.47 3.74
N ILE A 199 12.34 1.07 4.64
CA ILE A 199 10.96 0.64 4.92
C ILE A 199 10.09 0.74 3.65
N MET A 200 10.23 1.83 2.88
CA MET A 200 9.49 2.02 1.64
C MET A 200 9.89 1.00 0.58
N LEU A 201 11.19 0.73 0.39
CA LEU A 201 11.69 -0.35 -0.47
C LEU A 201 11.12 -1.69 -0.03
N GLY A 202 11.11 -2.01 1.27
CA GLY A 202 10.49 -3.22 1.80
C GLY A 202 9.01 -3.34 1.42
N LYS A 203 8.23 -2.26 1.58
CA LYS A 203 6.83 -2.21 1.14
C LYS A 203 6.68 -2.39 -0.36
N ILE A 204 7.55 -1.78 -1.17
CA ILE A 204 7.54 -1.91 -2.62
C ILE A 204 7.81 -3.36 -3.04
N TYR A 205 8.84 -3.99 -2.47
CA TYR A 205 9.17 -5.38 -2.77
C TYR A 205 8.03 -6.33 -2.39
N LEU A 206 7.28 -6.08 -1.30
CA LEU A 206 6.05 -6.82 -1.02
C LEU A 206 4.98 -6.63 -2.10
N LYS A 207 4.81 -5.41 -2.63
CA LYS A 207 3.86 -5.15 -3.74
C LYS A 207 4.26 -5.86 -5.03
N LEU A 208 5.56 -6.06 -5.23
CA LEU A 208 6.12 -6.80 -6.37
C LEU A 208 6.20 -8.32 -6.12
N ASN A 209 5.68 -8.82 -4.99
CA ASN A 209 5.74 -10.22 -4.60
C ASN A 209 7.19 -10.76 -4.51
N GLN A 210 8.09 -9.92 -4.00
CA GLN A 210 9.52 -10.18 -3.76
C GLN A 210 9.80 -10.17 -2.25
N PRO A 211 9.39 -11.22 -1.51
CA PRO A 211 9.42 -11.24 -0.05
C PRO A 211 10.84 -11.30 0.53
N VAL A 212 11.80 -11.88 -0.20
CA VAL A 212 13.20 -11.99 0.27
C VAL A 212 13.86 -10.62 0.26
N GLU A 213 13.69 -9.87 -0.82
CA GLU A 213 14.16 -8.51 -0.97
C GLU A 213 13.47 -7.61 0.06
N ALA A 214 12.17 -7.77 0.26
CA ALA A 214 11.44 -7.04 1.29
C ALA A 214 12.01 -7.29 2.70
N LEU A 215 12.26 -8.57 3.05
CA LEU A 215 12.84 -8.96 4.33
C LEU A 215 14.21 -8.31 4.54
N ASN A 216 15.07 -8.32 3.52
CA ASN A 216 16.39 -7.71 3.58
C ASN A 216 16.30 -6.21 3.88
N GLN A 217 15.38 -5.50 3.22
CA GLN A 217 15.20 -4.07 3.44
C GLN A 217 14.63 -3.74 4.82
N PHE A 218 13.66 -4.52 5.32
CA PHE A 218 13.16 -4.33 6.69
C PHE A 218 14.24 -4.60 7.74
N LYS A 219 15.06 -5.64 7.58
CA LYS A 219 16.21 -5.90 8.47
C LYS A 219 17.20 -4.75 8.45
N ALA A 220 17.55 -4.25 7.27
CA ALA A 220 18.47 -3.14 7.11
C ALA A 220 17.91 -1.81 7.67
N SER A 221 16.59 -1.69 7.83
CA SER A 221 15.95 -0.49 8.39
C SER A 221 16.03 -0.36 9.92
N LEU A 222 16.51 -1.38 10.65
CA LEU A 222 16.46 -1.42 12.12
C LEU A 222 17.54 -0.59 12.84
N HIS A 223 18.47 0.03 12.10
CA HIS A 223 19.53 0.87 12.65
C HIS A 223 18.95 2.23 13.10
N GLU A 224 19.12 2.62 14.37
CA GLU A 224 18.81 3.97 14.91
C GLU A 224 17.40 4.56 14.62
N GLN A 225 16.35 3.71 14.57
CA GLN A 225 14.95 4.15 14.42
C GLN A 225 14.25 4.51 15.75
N PRO A 226 13.36 5.52 15.77
CA PRO A 226 12.33 5.66 16.81
C PRO A 226 11.46 4.41 16.94
N GLY A 227 10.94 4.14 18.14
CA GLY A 227 10.27 2.88 18.50
C GLY A 227 9.18 2.41 17.51
N ASP A 228 8.32 3.30 17.05
CA ASP A 228 7.17 2.94 16.19
C ASP A 228 7.57 2.31 14.85
N TYR A 229 8.60 2.86 14.19
CA TYR A 229 9.07 2.34 12.90
C TYR A 229 9.86 1.04 13.07
N ARG A 230 10.61 0.92 14.16
CA ARG A 230 11.29 -0.32 14.55
C ARG A 230 10.27 -1.44 14.78
N ASP A 231 9.17 -1.16 15.48
CA ASP A 231 8.10 -2.12 15.74
C ASP A 231 7.39 -2.55 14.45
N PHE A 232 7.13 -1.60 13.54
CA PHE A 232 6.61 -1.92 12.21
C PHE A 232 7.53 -2.89 11.45
N ALA A 233 8.83 -2.57 11.38
CA ALA A 233 9.81 -3.40 10.67
C ALA A 233 9.90 -4.81 11.29
N ASN A 234 9.97 -4.91 12.63
CA ASN A 234 9.97 -6.19 13.34
C ASN A 234 8.72 -7.03 13.05
N ASN A 235 7.54 -6.40 12.99
CA ASN A 235 6.30 -7.10 12.65
C ASN A 235 6.32 -7.67 11.23
N GLN A 236 6.86 -6.91 10.25
CA GLN A 236 6.99 -7.41 8.88
C GLN A 236 8.01 -8.54 8.78
N ILE A 237 9.15 -8.42 9.47
CA ILE A 237 10.18 -9.47 9.54
C ILE A 237 9.58 -10.77 10.06
N ALA A 238 8.87 -10.73 11.19
CA ALA A 238 8.25 -11.92 11.79
C ALA A 238 7.23 -12.59 10.86
N LYS A 239 6.48 -11.81 10.08
CA LYS A 239 5.52 -12.33 9.08
C LYS A 239 6.16 -12.96 7.86
N LEU A 240 7.38 -12.52 7.51
CA LEU A 240 8.09 -13.02 6.33
C LEU A 240 8.97 -14.23 6.66
N GLU A 241 9.33 -14.41 7.94
CA GLU A 241 10.13 -15.54 8.42
C GLU A 241 9.28 -16.73 8.93
N GLY A 242 8.02 -16.47 9.31
CA GLY A 242 7.07 -17.50 9.79
C GLY A 242 6.15 -18.02 8.69
#